data_AF-A0A9E2AM65-F1
#
_entry.id   AF-A0A9E2AM65-F1
#
_cell.length_a   1.000
_cell.length_b   1.000
_cell.length_c   1.000
_cell.angle_alpha   90.00
_cell.angle_beta   90.00
_cell.angle_gamma   90.00
#
_symmetry.space_group_name_H-M   'P 1'
#
loop_
_entity.id
_entity.type
_entity.pdbx_description
1 polymer ?
#
loop_
_entity_poly.entity_id
_entity_poly.type
_entity_poly.pdbx_seq_one_letter_code
_entity_poly.pdbx_strand_id
1 'polypeptide(L)'
;MNRLILLTVFLGLGLNLSAQVKLKKQLDSINTTEKAKQFLKEHKKRNGKILTFNEEKHKTPFAEEILQMGHGGTKVFKNEYENIHYKVLDKKKIPYYRVNYIMLDGRKMSQSDIDNVRPHLIAEINKGTPFKDLARQFSMDQNANRGGDSGWITYGDMLPEFEQQVMNDAHVVNDVFTVDVESNQWYYVVQKAYDKKDITEVKVLRLVVSKK
;
A
#
# COMPACT_ATOMS: atom_id res chain seq x y z
N MET A 1 24.37 61.16 33.04
CA MET A 1 23.92 60.40 31.86
C MET A 1 24.94 59.32 31.54
N ASN A 2 24.80 58.13 32.11
CA ASN A 2 25.58 56.95 31.72
C ASN A 2 24.66 55.97 31.00
N ARG A 3 25.03 55.61 29.76
CA ARG A 3 24.31 54.70 28.88
C ARG A 3 24.46 53.26 29.40
N LEU A 4 23.33 52.60 29.68
CA LEU A 4 23.29 51.16 29.87
C LEU A 4 23.10 50.49 28.50
N ILE A 5 24.13 49.80 28.01
CA ILE A 5 24.03 48.93 26.83
C ILE A 5 23.41 47.62 27.30
N LEU A 6 22.19 47.34 26.85
CA LEU A 6 21.50 46.09 27.11
C LEU A 6 22.10 45.00 26.20
N LEU A 7 23.09 44.26 26.71
CA LEU A 7 23.57 43.03 26.09
C LEU A 7 22.50 41.95 26.30
N THR A 8 21.58 41.80 25.35
CA THR A 8 20.65 40.66 25.34
C THR A 8 21.42 39.43 24.85
N VAL A 9 21.81 38.61 25.81
CA VAL A 9 22.56 37.38 25.61
C VAL A 9 21.76 36.40 24.74
N PHE A 10 22.34 36.07 23.59
CA PHE A 10 21.99 34.99 22.67
C PHE A 10 22.15 33.61 23.35
N LEU A 11 21.30 33.25 24.32
CA LEU A 11 21.41 31.96 25.04
C LEU A 11 20.41 30.87 24.59
N GLY A 12 19.69 31.07 23.48
CA GLY A 12 18.66 30.16 23.00
C GLY A 12 19.05 29.20 21.86
N LEU A 13 20.16 29.43 21.14
CA LEU A 13 20.47 28.67 19.92
C LEU A 13 21.15 27.30 20.14
N GLY A 14 21.87 27.10 21.25
CA GLY A 14 22.70 25.89 21.45
C GLY A 14 21.93 24.59 21.76
N LEU A 15 20.80 24.69 22.48
CA LEU A 15 20.01 23.53 22.90
C LEU A 15 19.27 22.89 21.71
N ASN A 16 18.77 23.71 20.80
CA ASN A 16 18.06 23.26 19.61
C ASN A 16 18.96 22.49 18.63
N LEU A 17 20.20 22.96 18.45
CA LEU A 17 21.15 22.30 17.56
C LEU A 17 21.55 20.90 18.08
N SER A 18 21.76 20.78 19.40
CA SER A 18 22.12 19.51 20.04
C SER A 18 21.01 18.46 19.93
N ALA A 19 19.76 18.85 20.15
CA ALA A 19 18.60 17.96 20.00
C ALA A 19 18.40 17.49 18.55
N GLN A 20 18.61 18.39 17.57
CA GLN A 20 18.55 18.06 16.15
C GLN A 20 19.66 17.09 15.74
N VAL A 21 20.89 17.31 16.20
CA VAL A 21 22.03 16.41 15.96
C VAL A 21 21.78 15.03 16.57
N LYS A 22 21.26 14.98 17.81
CA LYS A 22 20.90 13.72 18.47
C LYS A 22 19.84 12.94 17.69
N LEU A 23 18.78 13.62 17.25
CA LEU A 23 17.73 13.01 16.44
C LEU A 23 18.27 12.49 15.11
N LYS A 24 19.10 13.28 14.42
CA LYS A 24 19.72 12.85 13.16
C LYS A 24 20.52 11.57 13.36
N LYS A 25 21.36 11.48 14.41
CA LYS A 25 22.11 10.26 14.75
C LYS A 25 21.20 9.07 15.04
N GLN A 26 20.08 9.29 15.73
CA GLN A 26 19.08 8.23 15.97
C GLN A 26 18.42 7.77 14.67
N LEU A 27 18.08 8.70 13.78
CA LEU A 27 17.51 8.35 12.46
C LEU A 27 18.53 7.61 11.60
N ASP A 28 19.80 8.01 11.64
CA ASP A 28 20.87 7.38 10.87
C ASP A 28 21.06 5.88 11.27
N SER A 29 20.78 5.51 12.53
CA SER A 29 20.85 4.11 12.98
C SER A 29 19.63 3.25 12.63
N ILE A 30 18.51 3.85 12.22
CA ILE A 30 17.26 3.15 11.87
C ILE A 30 17.27 2.82 10.38
N ASN A 31 17.92 1.73 10.00
CA ASN A 31 18.07 1.31 8.59
C ASN A 31 17.21 0.12 8.19
N THR A 32 16.30 -0.33 9.05
CA THR A 32 15.44 -1.51 8.78
C THR A 32 14.05 -1.26 9.30
N THR A 33 13.07 -1.96 8.73
CA THR A 33 11.69 -1.95 9.22
C THR A 33 11.59 -2.38 10.69
N GLU A 34 12.40 -3.34 11.11
CA GLU A 34 12.41 -3.92 12.45
C GLU A 34 12.89 -2.90 13.48
N LYS A 35 14.05 -2.27 13.23
CA LYS A 35 14.54 -1.15 14.04
C LYS A 35 13.56 0.03 14.08
N ALA A 36 12.89 0.33 12.98
CA ALA A 36 11.89 1.39 12.95
C ALA A 36 10.68 1.05 13.83
N LYS A 37 10.18 -0.18 13.77
CA LYS A 37 9.12 -0.68 14.65
C LYS A 37 9.54 -0.61 16.13
N GLN A 38 10.76 -1.04 16.45
CA GLN A 38 11.31 -0.95 17.80
C GLN A 38 11.39 0.50 18.28
N PHE A 39 11.95 1.38 17.45
CA PHE A 39 12.05 2.81 17.76
C PHE A 39 10.68 3.43 18.05
N LEU A 40 9.67 3.16 17.22
CA LEU A 40 8.30 3.67 17.40
C LEU A 40 7.65 3.14 18.69
N LYS A 41 7.93 1.88 19.07
CA LYS A 41 7.47 1.28 20.33
C LYS A 41 8.07 1.99 21.55
N GLU A 42 9.35 2.33 21.49
CA GLU A 42 10.08 3.04 22.56
C GLU A 42 9.72 4.53 22.62
N HIS A 43 9.34 5.14 21.49
CA HIS A 43 9.15 6.58 21.35
C HIS A 43 7.70 6.97 21.01
N LYS A 44 6.71 6.36 21.67
CA LYS A 44 5.26 6.55 21.39
C LYS A 44 4.78 8.01 21.36
N LYS A 45 5.46 8.91 22.08
CA LYS A 45 5.14 10.35 22.10
C LYS A 45 5.48 11.07 20.79
N ARG A 46 6.35 10.49 19.96
CA ARG A 46 6.68 11.00 18.63
C ARG A 46 5.66 10.37 17.68
N ASN A 47 4.76 11.17 17.13
CA ASN A 47 3.65 10.74 16.25
C ASN A 47 4.18 10.16 14.92
N GLY A 48 4.83 9.00 15.02
CA GLY A 48 5.58 8.36 13.98
C GLY A 48 4.85 7.13 13.44
N LYS A 49 5.05 6.86 12.16
CA LYS A 49 4.44 5.73 11.46
C LYS A 49 5.34 5.24 10.34
N ILE A 50 5.21 3.97 10.01
CA ILE A 50 5.80 3.41 8.78
C ILE A 50 4.74 3.56 7.68
N LEU A 51 5.15 4.12 6.55
CA LEU A 51 4.34 4.32 5.36
C LEU A 51 4.90 3.47 4.24
N THR A 52 4.03 2.99 3.35
CA THR A 52 4.43 2.36 2.09
C THR A 52 3.97 3.24 0.95
N PHE A 53 4.92 3.66 0.11
CA PHE A 53 4.65 4.32 -1.16
C PHE A 53 4.76 3.27 -2.26
N ASN A 54 3.84 3.33 -3.20
CA ASN A 54 3.71 2.39 -4.32
C ASN A 54 3.49 3.23 -5.57
N GLU A 55 4.25 2.95 -6.63
CA GLU A 55 4.29 3.79 -7.82
C GLU A 55 2.96 3.84 -8.58
N GLU A 56 2.09 2.84 -8.47
CA GLU A 56 0.75 2.86 -9.08
C GLU A 56 -0.25 3.68 -8.27
N LYS A 57 -0.21 3.55 -6.94
CA LYS A 57 -1.20 4.18 -6.04
C LYS A 57 -0.86 5.63 -5.67
N HIS A 58 0.41 6.03 -5.73
CA HIS A 58 0.86 7.33 -5.25
C HIS A 58 1.56 8.14 -6.36
N LYS A 59 0.80 9.06 -6.97
CA LYS A 59 1.23 9.88 -8.13
C LYS A 59 1.45 11.37 -7.80
N THR A 60 1.54 11.72 -6.51
CA THR A 60 1.81 13.11 -6.12
C THR A 60 3.29 13.41 -6.29
N PRO A 61 3.70 14.67 -6.57
CA PRO A 61 5.12 15.01 -6.71
C PRO A 61 5.96 14.61 -5.49
N PHE A 62 5.38 14.72 -4.29
CA PHE A 62 6.02 14.25 -3.06
C PHE A 62 6.22 12.73 -3.05
N ALA A 63 5.21 11.97 -3.45
CA ALA A 63 5.33 10.52 -3.53
C ALA A 63 6.37 10.09 -4.58
N GLU A 64 6.41 10.76 -5.73
CA GLU A 64 7.42 10.52 -6.77
C GLU A 64 8.83 10.78 -6.26
N GLU A 65 9.05 11.86 -5.51
CA GLU A 65 10.33 12.14 -4.87
C GLU A 65 10.72 11.00 -3.91
N ILE A 66 9.80 10.57 -3.04
CA ILE A 66 10.04 9.44 -2.12
C ILE A 66 10.35 8.14 -2.90
N LEU A 67 9.62 7.87 -3.98
CA LEU A 67 9.80 6.67 -4.80
C LEU A 67 11.17 6.66 -5.50
N GLN A 68 11.72 7.84 -5.82
CA GLN A 68 13.05 7.97 -6.42
C GLN A 68 14.19 7.79 -5.40
N MET A 69 13.96 8.10 -4.12
CA MET A 69 14.97 7.97 -3.07
C MET A 69 15.49 6.53 -2.91
N GLY A 70 16.79 6.41 -2.61
CA GLY A 70 17.44 5.15 -2.28
C GLY A 70 17.27 4.78 -0.79
N HIS A 71 17.67 3.55 -0.46
CA HIS A 71 17.70 3.07 0.92
C HIS A 71 18.50 4.01 1.83
N GLY A 72 17.95 4.32 3.01
CA GLY A 72 18.57 5.23 3.97
C GLY A 72 18.38 6.72 3.66
N GLY A 73 17.91 7.08 2.46
CA GLY A 73 17.62 8.45 2.04
C GLY A 73 16.64 9.13 2.99
N THR A 74 16.84 10.44 3.23
CA THR A 74 16.01 11.22 4.13
C THR A 74 15.44 12.48 3.47
N LYS A 75 14.19 12.82 3.80
CA LYS A 75 13.55 14.08 3.42
C LYS A 75 12.95 14.73 4.67
N VAL A 76 13.03 16.05 4.76
CA VAL A 76 12.42 16.80 5.88
C VAL A 76 11.48 17.85 5.31
N PHE A 77 10.21 17.78 5.69
CA PHE A 77 9.25 18.84 5.46
C PHE A 77 9.18 19.71 6.72
N LYS A 78 9.37 21.02 6.56
CA LYS A 78 9.35 21.98 7.68
C LYS A 78 8.13 22.88 7.52
N ASN A 79 7.30 22.97 8.56
CA ASN A 79 6.27 24.01 8.67
C ASN A 79 6.49 24.81 9.96
N GLU A 80 5.61 25.76 10.28
CA GLU A 80 5.78 26.63 11.45
C GLU A 80 5.76 25.89 12.79
N TYR A 81 5.05 24.77 12.89
CA TYR A 81 4.79 24.07 14.15
C TYR A 81 5.63 22.80 14.34
N GLU A 82 6.04 22.17 13.23
CA GLU A 82 6.66 20.86 13.23
C GLU A 82 7.63 20.65 12.06
N ASN A 83 8.57 19.73 12.27
CA ASN A 83 9.37 19.11 11.24
C ASN A 83 8.89 17.68 11.04
N ILE A 84 8.57 17.31 9.81
CA ILE A 84 8.20 15.95 9.43
C ILE A 84 9.38 15.32 8.71
N HIS A 85 10.00 14.35 9.36
CA HIS A 85 11.13 13.59 8.85
C HIS A 85 10.63 12.32 8.17
N TYR A 86 11.15 12.05 6.99
CA TYR A 86 10.93 10.83 6.23
C TYR A 86 12.29 10.15 6.05
N LYS A 87 12.38 8.85 6.34
CA LYS A 87 13.56 8.04 6.08
C LYS A 87 13.17 6.77 5.35
N VAL A 88 13.78 6.52 4.19
CA VAL A 88 13.58 5.28 3.45
C VAL A 88 14.22 4.12 4.21
N LEU A 89 13.41 3.13 4.54
CA LEU A 89 13.80 1.92 5.25
C LEU A 89 14.03 0.75 4.30
N ASP A 90 13.28 0.70 3.20
CA ASP A 90 13.31 -0.39 2.24
C ASP A 90 12.80 0.12 0.89
N LYS A 91 13.35 -0.42 -0.20
CA LYS A 91 12.91 -0.13 -1.56
C LYS A 91 13.04 -1.41 -2.38
N LYS A 92 11.93 -1.88 -2.93
CA LYS A 92 11.85 -3.17 -3.64
C LYS A 92 10.97 -3.04 -4.86
N LYS A 93 11.26 -3.85 -5.87
CA LYS A 93 10.29 -4.16 -6.93
C LYS A 93 9.58 -5.43 -6.54
N ILE A 94 8.25 -5.40 -6.55
CA ILE A 94 7.40 -6.51 -6.15
C ILE A 94 6.54 -6.88 -7.35
N PRO A 95 6.38 -8.17 -7.68
CA PRO A 95 5.47 -8.59 -8.73
C PRO A 95 4.02 -8.39 -8.27
N TYR A 96 3.26 -7.67 -9.09
CA TYR A 96 1.84 -7.42 -8.89
C TYR A 96 1.02 -8.02 -10.01
N TYR A 97 -0.19 -8.44 -9.66
CA TYR A 97 -1.16 -9.09 -10.52
C TYR A 97 -2.42 -8.24 -10.59
N ARG A 98 -3.11 -8.25 -11.73
CA ARG A 98 -4.40 -7.58 -11.88
C ARG A 98 -5.33 -8.47 -12.67
N VAL A 99 -6.48 -8.76 -12.08
CA VAL A 99 -7.50 -9.64 -12.64
C VAL A 99 -8.85 -8.95 -12.59
N ASN A 100 -9.77 -9.41 -13.43
CA ASN A 100 -11.19 -9.15 -13.21
C ASN A 100 -11.79 -10.36 -12.51
N TYR A 101 -12.66 -10.16 -11.52
CA TYR A 101 -13.37 -11.27 -10.88
C TYR A 101 -14.84 -10.97 -10.62
N ILE A 102 -15.65 -12.02 -10.56
CA ILE A 102 -17.02 -12.03 -10.08
C ILE A 102 -17.03 -12.92 -8.85
N MET A 103 -17.36 -12.38 -7.68
CA MET A 103 -17.43 -13.15 -6.43
C MET A 103 -18.89 -13.48 -6.12
N LEU A 104 -19.16 -14.74 -5.78
CA LEU A 104 -20.45 -15.24 -5.31
C LEU A 104 -20.28 -15.71 -3.85
N ASP A 105 -21.11 -15.17 -2.94
CA ASP A 105 -21.08 -15.51 -1.51
C ASP A 105 -22.02 -16.68 -1.23
N GLY A 106 -21.48 -17.86 -0.95
CA GLY A 106 -22.22 -19.09 -0.65
C GLY A 106 -23.04 -19.05 0.63
N ARG A 107 -22.89 -18.01 1.46
CA ARG A 107 -23.78 -17.75 2.60
C ARG A 107 -25.06 -17.03 2.19
N LYS A 108 -25.09 -16.46 0.98
CA LYS A 108 -26.23 -15.70 0.41
C LYS A 108 -26.86 -16.37 -0.79
N MET A 109 -26.12 -17.24 -1.48
CA MET A 109 -26.56 -17.99 -2.65
C MET A 109 -26.29 -19.48 -2.43
N SER A 110 -27.22 -20.35 -2.82
CA SER A 110 -27.04 -21.79 -2.61
C SER A 110 -25.91 -22.35 -3.48
N GLN A 111 -25.28 -23.44 -3.03
CA GLN A 111 -24.24 -24.11 -3.82
C GLN A 111 -24.76 -24.52 -5.20
N SER A 112 -25.99 -25.04 -5.27
CA SER A 112 -26.65 -25.41 -6.52
C SER A 112 -26.79 -24.21 -7.48
N ASP A 113 -27.14 -23.03 -6.96
CA ASP A 113 -27.23 -21.83 -7.80
C ASP A 113 -25.84 -21.40 -8.28
N ILE A 114 -24.82 -21.43 -7.42
CA ILE A 114 -23.43 -21.12 -7.79
C ILE A 114 -22.92 -22.06 -8.87
N ASP A 115 -23.20 -23.35 -8.76
CA ASP A 115 -22.78 -24.37 -9.72
C ASP A 115 -23.46 -24.21 -11.09
N ASN A 116 -24.65 -23.58 -11.14
CA ASN A 116 -25.32 -23.22 -12.38
C ASN A 116 -24.87 -21.86 -12.94
N VAL A 117 -24.66 -20.87 -12.08
CA VAL A 117 -24.34 -19.49 -12.47
C VAL A 117 -22.91 -19.39 -13.04
N ARG A 118 -21.91 -20.02 -12.43
CA ARG A 118 -20.51 -19.89 -12.90
C ARG A 118 -20.31 -20.38 -14.34
N PRO A 119 -20.79 -21.58 -14.74
CA PRO A 119 -20.71 -22.02 -16.13
C PRO A 119 -21.45 -21.09 -17.10
N HIS A 120 -22.61 -20.56 -16.68
CA HIS A 120 -23.34 -19.58 -17.48
C HIS A 120 -22.53 -18.29 -17.70
N LEU A 121 -21.93 -17.74 -16.66
CA LEU A 121 -21.07 -16.54 -16.76
C LEU A 121 -19.89 -16.78 -17.71
N ILE A 122 -19.21 -17.93 -17.59
CA ILE A 122 -18.10 -18.31 -18.47
C ILE A 122 -18.58 -18.42 -19.92
N ALA A 123 -19.74 -19.04 -20.17
CA ALA A 123 -20.32 -19.14 -21.50
C ALA A 123 -20.62 -17.75 -22.11
N GLU A 124 -21.15 -16.81 -21.32
CA GLU A 124 -21.40 -15.44 -21.79
C GLU A 124 -20.11 -14.68 -22.08
N ILE A 125 -19.08 -14.81 -21.24
CA ILE A 125 -17.75 -14.24 -21.51
C ILE A 125 -17.19 -14.77 -22.84
N ASN A 126 -17.29 -16.08 -23.07
CA ASN A 126 -16.80 -16.72 -24.30
C ASN A 126 -17.60 -16.30 -25.55
N LYS A 127 -18.87 -15.90 -25.40
CA LYS A 127 -19.67 -15.30 -26.47
C LYS A 127 -19.32 -13.83 -26.75
N GLY A 128 -18.44 -13.22 -25.94
CA GLY A 128 -18.01 -11.84 -26.07
C GLY A 128 -18.79 -10.84 -25.21
N THR A 129 -19.64 -11.30 -24.29
CA THR A 129 -20.28 -10.42 -23.32
C THR A 129 -19.20 -9.75 -22.46
N PRO A 130 -19.18 -8.41 -22.33
CA PRO A 130 -18.13 -7.74 -21.57
C PRO A 130 -18.11 -8.17 -20.11
N PHE A 131 -16.95 -8.62 -19.62
CA PHE A 131 -16.79 -9.08 -18.23
C PHE A 131 -17.29 -8.04 -17.21
N LYS A 132 -17.04 -6.75 -17.46
CA LYS A 132 -17.45 -5.65 -16.59
C LYS A 132 -18.96 -5.57 -16.37
N ASP A 133 -19.76 -5.97 -17.36
CA ASP A 133 -21.21 -5.86 -17.29
C ASP A 133 -21.77 -7.05 -16.48
N LEU A 134 -21.21 -8.24 -16.69
CA LEU A 134 -21.47 -9.41 -15.85
C LEU A 134 -21.05 -9.17 -14.39
N ALA A 135 -19.88 -8.57 -14.17
CA ALA A 135 -19.38 -8.29 -12.82
C ALA A 135 -20.27 -7.29 -12.07
N ARG A 136 -20.77 -6.25 -12.75
CA ARG A 136 -21.73 -5.30 -12.16
C ARG A 136 -23.05 -5.97 -11.77
N GLN A 137 -23.48 -6.96 -12.53
CA GLN A 137 -24.75 -7.64 -12.33
C GLN A 137 -24.67 -8.74 -11.26
N PHE A 138 -23.59 -9.52 -11.25
CA PHE A 138 -23.51 -10.76 -10.49
C PHE A 138 -22.50 -10.73 -9.34
N SER A 139 -21.48 -9.86 -9.35
CA SER A 139 -20.49 -9.85 -8.28
C SER A 139 -21.11 -9.34 -6.99
N MET A 140 -20.98 -10.11 -5.91
CA MET A 140 -21.44 -9.79 -4.56
C MET A 140 -20.35 -9.07 -3.74
N ASP A 141 -19.23 -8.73 -4.37
CA ASP A 141 -18.15 -7.94 -3.78
C ASP A 141 -18.16 -6.48 -4.30
N GLN A 142 -17.49 -5.58 -3.58
CA GLN A 142 -17.41 -4.15 -3.89
C GLN A 142 -16.76 -3.86 -5.25
N ASN A 143 -16.00 -4.81 -5.80
CA ASN A 143 -15.40 -4.69 -7.14
C ASN A 143 -16.45 -4.62 -8.26
N ALA A 144 -17.72 -4.99 -8.00
CA ALA A 144 -18.83 -4.84 -8.95
C ALA A 144 -18.91 -3.40 -9.48
N ASN A 145 -18.74 -2.41 -8.60
CA ASN A 145 -18.76 -0.99 -8.96
C ASN A 145 -17.63 -0.58 -9.92
N ARG A 146 -16.54 -1.36 -9.95
CA ARG A 146 -15.39 -1.18 -10.85
C ARG A 146 -15.41 -2.15 -12.03
N GLY A 147 -16.54 -2.81 -12.29
CA GLY A 147 -16.65 -3.78 -13.38
C GLY A 147 -15.80 -5.03 -13.18
N GLY A 148 -15.63 -5.47 -11.93
CA GLY A 148 -14.89 -6.68 -11.61
C GLY A 148 -13.39 -6.47 -11.38
N ASP A 149 -12.85 -5.29 -11.67
CA ASP A 149 -11.42 -5.00 -11.57
C ASP A 149 -10.89 -5.12 -10.14
N SER A 150 -9.87 -5.96 -9.92
CA SER A 150 -9.19 -6.07 -8.63
C SER A 150 -8.35 -4.83 -8.31
N GLY A 151 -7.84 -4.16 -9.34
CA GLY A 151 -6.65 -3.31 -9.25
C GLY A 151 -5.38 -4.16 -9.13
N TRP A 152 -4.22 -3.51 -9.07
CA TRP A 152 -2.96 -4.22 -8.83
C TRP A 152 -2.91 -4.74 -7.39
N ILE A 153 -2.85 -6.07 -7.25
CA ILE A 153 -2.72 -6.82 -6.00
C ILE A 153 -1.41 -7.63 -5.96
N THR A 154 -0.87 -7.83 -4.77
CA THR A 154 0.29 -8.70 -4.49
C THR A 154 -0.05 -9.64 -3.32
N TYR A 155 0.79 -10.64 -3.05
CA TYR A 155 0.62 -11.54 -1.91
C TYR A 155 0.42 -10.77 -0.59
N GLY A 156 -0.60 -11.18 0.16
CA GLY A 156 -1.06 -10.56 1.40
C GLY A 156 -2.16 -9.51 1.21
N ASP A 157 -2.57 -9.19 -0.01
CA ASP A 157 -3.70 -8.29 -0.29
C ASP A 157 -5.06 -9.03 -0.26
N MET A 158 -5.07 -10.33 -0.59
CA MET A 158 -6.26 -11.19 -0.69
C MET A 158 -6.08 -12.47 0.15
N LEU A 159 -7.09 -13.34 0.17
CA LEU A 159 -6.99 -14.63 0.88
C LEU A 159 -5.97 -15.55 0.19
N PRO A 160 -5.11 -16.27 0.94
CA PRO A 160 -4.03 -17.08 0.37
C PRO A 160 -4.49 -18.07 -0.69
N GLU A 161 -5.66 -18.69 -0.51
CA GLU A 161 -6.27 -19.65 -1.44
C GLU A 161 -6.57 -18.99 -2.79
N PHE A 162 -7.08 -17.76 -2.77
CA PHE A 162 -7.32 -16.98 -3.98
C PHE A 162 -6.01 -16.56 -4.64
N GLU A 163 -5.06 -16.04 -3.84
CA GLU A 163 -3.76 -15.59 -4.32
C GLU A 163 -2.99 -16.70 -5.05
N GLN A 164 -2.99 -17.92 -4.51
CA GLN A 164 -2.33 -19.07 -5.13
C GLN A 164 -2.88 -19.39 -6.53
N GLN A 165 -4.16 -19.19 -6.77
CA GLN A 165 -4.78 -19.43 -8.07
C GLN A 165 -4.58 -18.26 -9.05
N VAL A 166 -4.61 -17.01 -8.59
CA VAL A 166 -4.50 -15.85 -9.50
C VAL A 166 -3.08 -15.36 -9.74
N MET A 167 -2.15 -15.70 -8.83
CA MET A 167 -0.74 -15.32 -8.86
C MET A 167 0.15 -16.50 -9.29
N ASN A 168 -0.37 -17.35 -10.18
CA ASN A 168 0.42 -18.37 -10.87
C ASN A 168 0.71 -17.92 -12.32
N ASP A 169 1.81 -18.43 -12.87
CA ASP A 169 2.23 -18.12 -14.24
C ASP A 169 1.61 -19.07 -15.30
N ALA A 170 0.65 -19.93 -14.90
CA ALA A 170 0.01 -20.87 -15.81
C ALA A 170 -1.13 -20.22 -16.63
N HIS A 171 -1.77 -19.19 -16.07
CA HIS A 171 -2.83 -18.44 -16.75
C HIS A 171 -2.27 -17.33 -17.64
N VAL A 172 -2.70 -17.31 -18.90
CA VAL A 172 -2.37 -16.25 -19.86
C VAL A 172 -3.43 -15.15 -19.88
N VAL A 173 -3.12 -13.98 -20.45
CA VAL A 173 -4.10 -12.89 -20.59
C VAL A 173 -5.34 -13.37 -21.38
N ASN A 174 -6.51 -12.97 -20.89
CA ASN A 174 -7.85 -13.37 -21.27
C ASN A 174 -8.28 -14.78 -20.86
N ASP A 175 -7.44 -15.56 -20.18
CA ASP A 175 -7.86 -16.84 -19.61
C ASP A 175 -8.97 -16.63 -18.56
N VAL A 176 -9.95 -17.52 -18.55
CA VAL A 176 -11.13 -17.48 -17.67
C VAL A 176 -11.23 -18.79 -16.91
N PHE A 177 -11.21 -18.72 -15.59
CA PHE A 177 -11.19 -19.88 -14.71
C PHE A 177 -11.96 -19.60 -13.42
N THR A 178 -12.21 -20.66 -12.65
CA THR A 178 -12.89 -20.56 -11.36
C THR A 178 -11.91 -20.70 -10.21
N VAL A 179 -12.20 -20.01 -9.10
CA VAL A 179 -11.44 -20.13 -7.86
C VAL A 179 -12.42 -20.34 -6.71
N ASP A 180 -12.11 -21.29 -5.83
CA ASP A 180 -12.92 -21.60 -4.66
C ASP A 180 -12.13 -21.29 -3.40
N VAL A 181 -12.74 -20.52 -2.49
CA VAL A 181 -12.20 -20.20 -1.17
C VAL A 181 -13.18 -20.75 -0.14
N GLU A 182 -13.07 -22.06 0.08
CA GLU A 182 -14.01 -22.84 0.89
C GLU A 182 -14.13 -22.34 2.33
N SER A 183 -13.02 -21.86 2.92
CA SER A 183 -12.99 -21.32 4.29
C SER A 183 -14.01 -20.21 4.53
N ASN A 184 -14.33 -19.46 3.47
CA ASN A 184 -15.25 -18.32 3.50
C ASN A 184 -16.54 -18.59 2.71
N GLN A 185 -16.67 -19.76 2.08
CA GLN A 185 -17.70 -20.09 1.11
C GLN A 185 -17.78 -19.03 0.00
N TRP A 186 -16.62 -18.62 -0.53
CA TRP A 186 -16.55 -17.66 -1.63
C TRP A 186 -16.13 -18.35 -2.91
N TYR A 187 -16.88 -18.08 -3.98
CA TYR A 187 -16.70 -18.74 -5.26
C TYR A 187 -16.52 -17.68 -6.33
N TYR A 188 -15.50 -17.83 -7.16
CA TYR A 188 -15.09 -16.80 -8.09
C TYR A 188 -15.15 -17.32 -9.53
N VAL A 189 -15.53 -16.43 -10.44
CA VAL A 189 -15.13 -16.49 -11.85
C VAL A 189 -14.09 -15.41 -12.05
N VAL A 190 -12.89 -15.78 -12.52
CA VAL A 190 -11.75 -14.89 -12.68
C VAL A 190 -11.39 -14.83 -14.15
N GLN A 191 -11.09 -13.62 -14.64
CA GLN A 191 -10.43 -13.40 -15.92
C GLN A 191 -9.06 -12.77 -15.69
N LYS A 192 -8.02 -13.38 -16.25
CA LYS A 192 -6.68 -12.81 -16.28
C LYS A 192 -6.65 -11.61 -17.21
N ALA A 193 -6.78 -10.40 -16.66
CA ALA A 193 -6.94 -9.18 -17.46
C ALA A 193 -5.60 -8.56 -17.90
N TYR A 194 -4.53 -8.77 -17.12
CA TYR A 194 -3.22 -8.16 -17.37
C TYR A 194 -2.07 -9.13 -17.06
N ASP A 195 -0.96 -8.95 -17.76
CA ASP A 195 0.33 -9.53 -17.38
C ASP A 195 0.78 -9.00 -16.02
N LYS A 196 1.59 -9.82 -15.33
CA LYS A 196 2.19 -9.36 -14.07
C LYS A 196 3.13 -8.18 -14.33
N LYS A 197 3.13 -7.23 -13.40
CA LYS A 197 3.94 -6.02 -13.47
C LYS A 197 4.76 -5.90 -12.21
N ASP A 198 6.07 -5.65 -12.36
CA ASP A 198 6.90 -5.25 -11.23
C ASP A 198 6.59 -3.80 -10.85
N ILE A 199 6.13 -3.60 -9.62
CA ILE A 199 5.84 -2.27 -9.06
C ILE A 199 6.85 -1.94 -7.97
N THR A 200 7.40 -0.72 -8.04
CA THR A 200 8.27 -0.21 -6.98
C THR A 200 7.48 0.14 -5.73
N GLU A 201 7.88 -0.45 -4.61
CA GLU A 201 7.47 -0.05 -3.27
C GLU A 201 8.62 0.54 -2.48
N VAL A 202 8.33 1.60 -1.73
CA VAL A 202 9.25 2.25 -0.81
C VAL A 202 8.62 2.35 0.57
N LYS A 203 9.22 1.67 1.56
CA LYS A 203 8.82 1.78 2.96
C LYS A 203 9.58 2.90 3.63
N VAL A 204 8.85 3.77 4.31
CA VAL A 204 9.37 5.02 4.88
C VAL A 204 8.97 5.17 6.33
N LEU A 205 9.93 5.44 7.20
CA LEU A 205 9.65 5.94 8.53
C LEU A 205 9.30 7.42 8.43
N ARG A 206 8.06 7.78 8.80
CA ARG A 206 7.64 9.16 9.02
C ARG A 206 7.68 9.47 10.51
N LEU A 207 8.37 10.55 10.90
CA LEU A 207 8.37 11.08 12.27
C LEU A 207 7.97 12.55 12.28
N VAL A 208 7.12 12.92 13.21
CA VAL A 208 6.75 14.31 13.49
C VAL A 208 7.51 14.79 14.73
N VAL A 209 8.17 15.94 14.61
CA VAL A 209 8.92 16.58 15.68
C VAL A 209 8.43 18.01 15.83
N SER A 210 7.77 18.30 16.94
CA SER A 210 7.29 19.65 17.25
C SER A 210 8.47 20.59 17.49
N LYS A 211 8.31 21.86 17.08
CA LYS A 211 9.27 22.95 17.32
C LYS A 211 9.09 23.66 18.66
N LYS A 212 8.19 23.17 19.52
CA LYS A 212 7.97 23.68 20.88
C LYS A 212 9.24 23.66 21.72
#